data_AF-A0A7L4R0G8-F1
#
_entry.id   AF-A0A7L4R0G8-F1
#
_cell.length_a   1.000
_cell.length_b   1.000
_cell.length_c   1.000
_cell.angle_alpha   90.00
_cell.angle_beta   90.00
_cell.angle_gamma   90.00
#
_symmetry.space_group_name_H-M   'P 1'
#
loop_
_entity.id
_entity.type
_entity.pdbx_description
1 polymer ?
#
loop_
_entity_poly.entity_id
_entity_poly.type
_entity_poly.pdbx_seq_one_letter_code
_entity_poly.pdbx_strand_id
1 'polypeptide(L)' 'MGNQEIFDKLKNAIVNQDINGCPAATQEALDAGITAFDIINEGLAPGMKIVGDNFEAA' A
#
# COMPACT_ATOMS: atom_id res chain seq x y z
N MET A 1 -3.31 11.80 13.66
CA MET A 1 -4.12 10.85 12.87
C MET A 1 -3.75 11.02 11.40
N GLY A 2 -2.44 10.93 11.11
CA GLY A 2 -1.89 11.30 9.80
C GLY A 2 -1.96 10.11 8.86
N ASN A 3 -2.42 10.34 7.63
CA ASN A 3 -2.28 9.51 6.43
C ASN A 3 -2.70 8.02 6.52
N GLN A 4 -3.24 7.54 7.65
CA GLN A 4 -3.57 6.12 7.84
C GLN A 4 -4.51 5.57 6.74
N GLU A 5 -5.50 6.37 6.33
CA GLU A 5 -6.43 5.99 5.26
C GLU A 5 -5.72 5.72 3.93
N ILE A 6 -4.69 6.51 3.60
CA ILE A 6 -3.96 6.35 2.34
C ILE A 6 -3.03 5.14 2.40
N PHE A 7 -2.44 4.85 3.57
CA PHE A 7 -1.62 3.65 3.77
C PHE A 7 -2.47 2.38 3.73
N ASP A 8 -3.65 2.40 4.33
CA ASP A 8 -4.58 1.27 4.24
C ASP A 8 -5.10 1.06 2.81
N LYS A 9 -5.34 2.15 2.05
CA LYS A 9 -5.67 2.08 0.63
C LYS A 9 -4.55 1.42 -0.18
N LEU A 10 -3.30 1.84 0.01
CA LEU A 10 -2.11 1.27 -0.65
C LEU A 10 -1.93 -0.21 -0.31
N LYS A 11 -2.04 -0.56 0.97
CA LYS A 11 -1.96 -1.93 1.49
C LYS A 11 -3.02 -2.83 0.85
N ASN A 12 -4.27 -2.38 0.84
CA ASN A 12 -5.38 -3.12 0.26
C ASN A 12 -5.24 -3.30 -1.26
N ALA A 13 -4.68 -2.31 -1.97
CA ALA A 13 -4.42 -2.45 -3.40
C ALA A 13 -3.46 -3.61 -3.70
N ILE A 14 -2.42 -3.80 -2.87
CA ILE A 14 -1.51 -4.96 -2.98
C ILE A 14 -2.22 -6.27 -2.64
N VAL A 15 -2.94 -6.31 -1.51
CA VAL A 15 -3.63 -7.52 -1.01
C VAL A 15 -4.73 -7.99 -1.96
N ASN A 16 -5.34 -7.09 -2.72
CA ASN A 16 -6.38 -7.40 -3.70
C ASN A 16 -5.87 -7.50 -5.15
N GLN A 17 -4.55 -7.43 -5.36
CA GLN A 17 -3.92 -7.47 -6.69
C GLN A 17 -4.48 -6.41 -7.64
N ASP A 18 -4.79 -5.21 -7.11
CA ASP A 18 -5.31 -4.10 -7.91
C ASP A 18 -4.17 -3.42 -8.69
N ILE A 19 -3.83 -4.01 -9.84
CA ILE A 19 -2.74 -3.59 -10.70
C ILE A 19 -2.89 -2.14 -11.18
N ASN A 20 -4.13 -1.68 -11.40
CA ASN A 20 -4.41 -0.34 -11.92
C ASN A 20 -4.62 0.69 -10.81
N GLY A 21 -5.25 0.30 -9.71
CA GLY A 21 -5.50 1.19 -8.57
C GLY A 21 -4.26 1.42 -7.70
N CYS A 22 -3.32 0.48 -7.66
CA CYS A 22 -2.10 0.64 -6.87
C CYS A 22 -1.22 1.84 -7.34
N PRO A 23 -0.93 2.00 -8.65
CA PRO A 23 -0.25 3.19 -9.15
C PRO A 23 -1.02 4.49 -8.89
N ALA A 24 -2.35 4.48 -9.05
CA ALA A 24 -3.18 5.66 -8.82
C ALA A 24 -3.16 6.10 -7.34
N ALA A 25 -3.29 5.16 -6.40
CA ALA A 25 -3.20 5.44 -4.97
C ALA A 25 -1.80 5.91 -4.56
N THR A 26 -0.76 5.38 -5.21
CA THR A 26 0.64 5.83 -4.99
C THR A 26 0.81 7.28 -5.41
N GLN A 27 0.28 7.65 -6.59
CA GLN A 27 0.34 9.02 -7.06
C GLN A 27 -0.42 9.98 -6.15
N GLU A 28 -1.62 9.59 -5.70
CA GLU A 28 -2.41 10.38 -4.73
C GLU A 28 -1.63 10.64 -3.43
N ALA A 29 -0.87 9.65 -2.94
CA ALA A 29 -0.03 9.81 -1.76
C ALA A 29 1.16 10.75 -1.99
N LEU A 30 1.80 10.67 -3.16
CA LEU A 30 2.85 11.61 -3.56
C LEU A 30 2.30 13.04 -3.67
N ASP A 31 1.13 13.21 -4.28
CA ASP A 31 0.47 14.50 -4.44
C ASP A 31 0.03 15.11 -3.09
N ALA A 32 -0.29 14.26 -2.10
CA ALA A 32 -0.54 14.65 -0.72
C ALA A 32 0.73 15.02 0.08
N GLY A 33 1.91 14.97 -0.54
CA GLY A 33 3.19 15.34 0.07
C GLY A 33 3.79 14.25 0.95
N ILE A 34 3.31 13.01 0.85
CA ILE A 34 3.85 11.87 1.59
C ILE A 34 5.13 11.42 0.91
N THR A 35 6.16 11.15 1.70
CA THR A 35 7.43 10.72 1.14
C THR A 35 7.29 9.34 0.50
N ALA A 36 8.02 9.10 -0.59
CA ALA A 36 8.05 7.78 -1.22
C ALA A 36 8.51 6.68 -0.24
N PHE A 37 9.38 7.04 0.72
CA PHE A 37 9.82 6.14 1.78
C PHE A 37 8.65 5.70 2.67
N ASP A 38 7.80 6.62 3.11
CA ASP A 38 6.65 6.28 3.96
C ASP A 38 5.58 5.51 3.17
N ILE A 39 5.33 5.87 1.90
CA ILE A 39 4.41 5.14 1.01
C ILE A 39 4.81 3.66 0.91
N ILE A 40 6.10 3.39 0.75
CA ILE A 40 6.62 2.03 0.65
C ILE A 40 6.53 1.32 2.00
N ASN A 41 7.09 1.90 3.07
CA ASN A 41 7.24 1.21 4.35
C ASN A 41 5.91 1.06 5.13
N GLU A 42 5.02 2.05 5.06
CA GLU A 42 3.77 2.07 5.82
C GLU A 42 2.57 1.58 4.99
N GLY A 43 2.66 1.64 3.66
CA GLY A 43 1.58 1.23 2.74
C GLY A 43 1.87 -0.08 2.00
N LEU A 44 2.80 -0.03 1.04
CA LEU A 44 3.00 -1.11 0.06
C LEU A 44 3.64 -2.36 0.66
N ALA A 45 4.72 -2.22 1.44
CA ALA A 45 5.45 -3.34 2.02
C ALA A 45 4.61 -4.16 3.02
N PRO A 46 3.81 -3.55 3.92
CA PRO A 46 2.88 -4.28 4.77
C PRO A 46 1.85 -5.09 3.96
N GLY A 47 1.37 -4.57 2.82
CA GLY A 47 0.48 -5.30 1.92
C GLY A 47 1.16 -6.54 1.33
N MET A 48 2.41 -6.41 0.90
CA MET A 48 3.19 -7.53 0.38
C MET A 48 3.45 -8.58 1.46
N LYS A 49 3.71 -8.16 2.71
CA LYS A 49 3.87 -9.08 3.84
C LYS A 49 2.63 -9.95 4.03
N ILE A 50 1.42 -9.36 4.01
CA ILE A 50 0.15 -10.09 4.14
C ILE A 50 0.01 -11.15 3.04
N VAL A 51 0.32 -10.79 1.80
CA VAL A 51 0.28 -11.72 0.67
C VAL A 51 1.30 -12.86 0.86
N GLY A 52 2.51 -12.56 1.35
CA GLY A 52 3.51 -13.57 1.70
C GLY A 52 3.02 -14.52 2.79
N ASP A 53 2.51 -13.98 3.90
CA ASP A 53 1.94 -14.76 5.02
C ASP A 53 0.80 -15.68 4.53
N ASN A 54 -0.07 -15.18 3.65
CA ASN A 54 -1.17 -15.97 3.05
C ASN A 54 -0.66 -17.08 2.13
N PHE A 55 0.40 -16.81 1.37
CA PHE A 55 1.00 -17.78 0.46
C PHE A 55 1.74 -18.89 1.22
N GLU A 56 2.44 -18.55 2.31
CA GLU A 56 3.11 -19.53 3.18
C GLU A 56 2.13 -20.44 3.93
N ALA A 57 0.91 -19.96 4.21
CA ALA A 57 -0.13 -20.70 4.89
C ALA A 57 -0.93 -21.67 3.98
N ALA A 58 -0.69 -21.64 2.66
CA ALA A 58 -1.37 -22.46 1.66
C ALA A 58 -0.63 -23.78 1.37
#